data_AF-A0A418HMW7-F1
#
_entry.id   AF-A0A418HMW7-F1
#
_cell.length_a   1.000
_cell.length_b   1.000
_cell.length_c   1.000
_cell.angle_alpha   90.00
_cell.angle_beta   90.00
_cell.angle_gamma   90.00
#
_symmetry.space_group_name_H-M   'P 1'
#
loop_
_entity.id
_entity.type
_entity.pdbx_description
1 polymer ?
#
loop_
_entity_poly.entity_id
_entity_poly.type
_entity_poly.pdbx_seq_one_letter_code
_entity_poly.pdbx_strand_id
1 'polypeptide(L)'
;MEVNYIKNDKGVYQTIDVLINEKPSIIFNYLSTTEGIQQWFPQLYVEERSEHGNLYFHIEDDEDLRMEILQFDEPYTFEFSWDIGTVKFQLSEQQGQTLLTLKEYLPYEFPHITLDFSGWQYQMHSLKNLIEQGEILAQSDFDFETNQQEIAQKLRL
;
A
#
# COMPACT_ATOMS: atom_id res chain seq x y z
N MET A 1 -0.07 12.50 -7.29
CA MET A 1 -0.46 11.71 -6.11
C MET A 1 -1.15 12.66 -5.16
N GLU A 2 -2.30 12.26 -4.65
CA GLU A 2 -3.04 13.03 -3.63
C GLU A 2 -3.15 12.17 -2.38
N VAL A 3 -2.92 12.77 -1.21
CA VAL A 3 -2.98 12.05 0.07
C VAL A 3 -3.95 12.77 1.00
N ASN A 4 -4.91 12.03 1.54
CA ASN A 4 -5.89 12.52 2.48
C ASN A 4 -5.84 11.70 3.76
N TYR A 5 -6.13 12.36 4.89
CA TYR A 5 -6.13 11.74 6.19
C TYR A 5 -7.47 11.96 6.88
N ILE A 6 -7.96 10.91 7.54
CA ILE A 6 -9.14 10.97 8.40
C ILE A 6 -8.77 10.33 9.74
N LYS A 7 -9.35 10.81 10.83
CA LYS A 7 -9.27 10.12 12.11
C LYS A 7 -10.64 10.01 12.75
N ASN A 8 -10.87 8.94 13.50
CA ASN A 8 -12.06 8.75 14.31
C ASN A 8 -11.65 8.33 15.74
N ASP A 9 -12.61 7.79 16.49
CA ASP A 9 -12.44 7.29 17.84
C ASP A 9 -11.59 6.01 17.93
N LYS A 10 -11.45 5.25 16.84
CA LYS A 10 -10.75 3.97 16.79
C LYS A 10 -9.33 4.06 16.25
N GLY A 11 -9.06 5.01 15.38
CA GLY A 11 -7.74 5.17 14.79
C GLY A 11 -7.69 6.23 13.70
N VAL A 12 -6.71 6.05 12.83
CA VAL A 12 -6.41 6.95 11.73
C VAL A 12 -6.49 6.21 10.39
N TYR A 13 -6.77 6.97 9.35
CA TYR A 13 -6.91 6.49 7.99
C TYR A 13 -6.07 7.34 7.07
N GLN A 14 -5.42 6.69 6.12
CA GLN A 14 -4.77 7.32 4.99
C GLN A 14 -5.47 6.88 3.70
N THR A 15 -5.67 7.80 2.77
CA THR A 15 -6.10 7.51 1.40
C THR A 15 -5.09 8.13 0.45
N ILE A 16 -4.48 7.32 -0.40
CA ILE A 16 -3.52 7.74 -1.43
C ILE A 16 -4.13 7.47 -2.79
N ASP A 17 -4.31 8.52 -3.59
CA ASP A 17 -4.78 8.43 -4.96
C ASP A 17 -3.62 8.64 -5.95
N VAL A 18 -3.44 7.67 -6.83
CA VAL A 18 -2.38 7.63 -7.84
C VAL A 18 -2.98 7.31 -9.21
N LEU A 19 -2.83 8.23 -10.16
CA LEU A 19 -3.10 7.93 -11.57
C LEU A 19 -1.89 7.24 -12.20
N ILE A 20 -2.11 6.07 -12.80
CA ILE A 20 -1.09 5.25 -13.47
C ILE A 20 -1.50 5.03 -14.92
N ASN A 21 -0.57 5.25 -15.86
CA ASN A 21 -0.78 5.09 -17.29
C ASN A 21 -0.68 3.61 -17.72
N GLU A 22 -1.52 2.76 -17.13
CA GLU A 22 -1.59 1.34 -17.41
C GLU A 22 -3.01 0.81 -17.04
N LYS A 23 -3.39 -0.35 -17.57
CA LYS A 23 -4.70 -0.99 -17.35
C LYS A 23 -4.83 -1.57 -15.95
N PRO A 24 -6.05 -1.64 -15.39
CA PRO A 24 -6.28 -2.20 -14.06
C PRO A 24 -5.74 -3.62 -13.89
N SER A 25 -5.91 -4.50 -14.88
CA SER A 25 -5.43 -5.89 -14.82
C SER A 25 -3.92 -6.02 -14.67
N ILE A 26 -3.15 -5.12 -15.31
CA ILE A 26 -1.68 -5.15 -15.22
C ILE A 26 -1.25 -4.63 -13.85
N ILE A 27 -1.83 -3.51 -13.39
CA ILE A 27 -1.56 -2.96 -12.06
C ILE A 27 -1.94 -3.98 -10.98
N PHE A 28 -3.08 -4.65 -11.12
CA PHE A 28 -3.54 -5.67 -10.17
C PHE A 28 -2.56 -6.84 -10.04
N ASN A 29 -1.86 -7.22 -11.12
CA ASN A 29 -0.80 -8.23 -11.05
C ASN A 29 0.39 -7.73 -10.19
N TYR A 30 0.81 -6.48 -10.35
CA TYR A 30 1.83 -5.88 -9.48
C TYR A 30 1.42 -5.84 -8.00
N LEU A 31 0.11 -5.80 -7.71
CA LEU A 31 -0.40 -5.74 -6.34
C LEU A 31 -0.65 -7.12 -5.71
N SER A 32 -1.00 -8.13 -6.52
CA SER A 32 -1.65 -9.36 -6.01
C SER A 32 -0.93 -10.66 -6.37
N THR A 33 0.22 -10.61 -7.05
CA THR A 33 1.07 -11.79 -7.29
C THR A 33 2.40 -11.61 -6.60
N THR A 34 3.05 -12.71 -6.22
CA THR A 34 4.41 -12.68 -5.65
C THR A 34 5.40 -12.06 -6.62
N GLU A 35 5.36 -12.45 -7.89
CA GLU A 35 6.26 -11.91 -8.92
C GLU A 35 6.03 -10.41 -9.16
N GLY A 36 4.82 -9.92 -8.94
CA GLY A 36 4.46 -8.51 -9.09
C GLY A 36 4.85 -7.68 -7.87
N ILE A 37 4.41 -8.09 -6.69
CA ILE A 37 4.55 -7.32 -5.46
C ILE A 37 6.01 -7.19 -5.03
N GLN A 38 6.82 -8.24 -5.23
CA GLN A 38 8.24 -8.21 -4.85
C GLN A 38 9.09 -7.25 -5.69
N GLN A 39 8.58 -6.76 -6.83
CA GLN A 39 9.33 -5.78 -7.64
C GLN A 39 9.39 -4.40 -6.99
N TRP A 40 8.45 -4.06 -6.11
CA TRP A 40 8.41 -2.77 -5.42
C TRP A 40 8.36 -2.92 -3.89
N PHE A 41 7.85 -4.05 -3.38
CA PHE A 41 7.81 -4.39 -1.96
C PHE A 41 8.39 -5.81 -1.72
N PRO A 42 9.73 -5.97 -1.72
CA PRO A 42 10.39 -7.27 -1.72
C PRO A 42 10.06 -8.19 -0.53
N GLN A 43 9.71 -7.62 0.62
CA GLN A 43 9.35 -8.39 1.81
C GLN A 43 7.99 -9.07 1.71
N LEU A 44 7.14 -8.70 0.75
CA LEU A 44 5.81 -9.29 0.60
C LEU A 44 5.82 -10.47 -0.38
N TYR A 45 5.06 -11.51 -0.07
CA TYR A 45 4.72 -12.54 -1.04
C TYR A 45 3.29 -13.05 -0.84
N VAL A 46 2.65 -13.48 -1.92
CA VAL A 46 1.26 -13.94 -1.94
C VAL A 46 1.25 -15.46 -2.11
N GLU A 47 0.69 -16.17 -1.14
CA GLU A 47 0.58 -17.63 -1.16
C GLU A 47 -0.69 -18.07 -1.89
N GLU A 48 -1.84 -17.54 -1.49
CA GLU A 48 -3.15 -17.93 -2.01
C GLU A 48 -3.95 -16.70 -2.46
N ARG A 49 -4.23 -16.59 -3.77
CA ARG A 49 -4.91 -15.45 -4.40
C ARG A 49 -6.44 -15.61 -4.35
N SER A 50 -7.02 -15.56 -3.16
CA SER A 50 -8.45 -15.74 -2.93
C SER A 50 -8.91 -14.93 -1.71
N GLU A 51 -10.22 -14.68 -1.59
CA GLU A 51 -10.80 -14.21 -0.33
C GLU A 51 -10.57 -15.29 0.74
N HIS A 52 -10.09 -14.89 1.93
CA HIS A 52 -9.55 -15.76 2.99
C HIS A 52 -8.24 -16.48 2.65
N GLY A 53 -7.64 -16.19 1.50
CA GLY A 53 -6.27 -16.56 1.17
C GLY A 53 -5.26 -15.78 2.00
N ASN A 54 -3.97 -16.01 1.74
CA ASN A 54 -2.89 -15.47 2.58
C ASN A 54 -1.80 -14.78 1.76
N LEU A 55 -1.26 -13.73 2.36
CA LEU A 55 0.01 -13.12 2.00
C LEU A 55 0.88 -13.05 3.25
N TYR A 56 2.19 -12.89 3.07
CA TYR A 56 3.15 -12.91 4.15
C TYR A 56 4.12 -11.74 4.02
N PHE A 57 4.61 -11.27 5.17
CA PHE A 57 5.66 -10.27 5.28
C PHE A 57 6.88 -10.92 5.89
N HIS A 58 7.97 -10.93 5.13
CA HIS A 58 9.25 -11.45 5.56
C HIS A 58 9.99 -10.45 6.44
N ILE A 59 10.35 -10.90 7.64
CA ILE A 59 11.19 -10.16 8.59
C ILE A 59 12.57 -10.83 8.60
N GLU A 60 13.62 -10.03 8.44
CA GLU A 60 14.98 -10.53 8.53
C GLU A 60 15.23 -11.11 9.93
N ASP A 61 15.70 -12.35 9.98
CA ASP A 61 15.99 -13.12 11.19
C ASP A 61 14.79 -13.42 12.12
N ASP A 62 13.55 -13.29 11.64
CA ASP A 62 12.32 -13.66 12.40
C ASP A 62 11.38 -14.54 11.56
N GLU A 63 10.28 -15.01 12.16
CA GLU A 63 9.22 -15.73 11.45
C GLU A 63 8.41 -14.78 10.56
N ASP A 64 8.01 -15.27 9.38
CA ASP A 64 7.16 -14.51 8.47
C ASP A 64 5.80 -14.19 9.14
N LEU A 65 5.38 -12.93 9.02
CA LEU A 65 4.07 -12.53 9.51
C LEU A 65 3.01 -12.87 8.47
N ARG A 66 2.10 -13.78 8.84
CA ARG A 66 0.93 -14.13 8.03
C ARG A 66 -0.12 -13.02 8.10
N MET A 67 -0.62 -12.61 6.94
CA MET A 67 -1.73 -11.68 6.76
C MET A 67 -2.87 -12.36 6.00
N GLU A 68 -4.10 -12.11 6.43
CA GLU A 68 -5.30 -12.62 5.78
C GLU A 68 -5.75 -11.67 4.67
N ILE A 69 -6.11 -12.23 3.51
CA ILE A 69 -6.79 -11.51 2.44
C ILE A 69 -8.26 -11.39 2.78
N LEU A 70 -8.71 -10.16 3.03
CA LEU A 70 -10.07 -9.83 3.48
C LEU A 70 -11.03 -9.62 2.30
N GLN A 71 -10.52 -9.20 1.14
CA GLN A 71 -11.29 -9.05 -0.09
C GLN A 71 -10.39 -9.28 -1.31
N PHE A 72 -10.84 -10.10 -2.26
CA PHE A 72 -10.14 -10.36 -3.51
C PHE A 72 -11.12 -10.38 -4.68
N ASP A 73 -11.17 -9.27 -5.43
CA ASP A 73 -12.04 -9.10 -6.60
C ASP A 73 -11.19 -8.63 -7.78
N GLU A 74 -10.68 -9.58 -8.56
CA GLU A 74 -9.79 -9.29 -9.69
C GLU A 74 -10.57 -8.69 -10.88
N PRO A 75 -10.12 -7.56 -11.48
CA PRO A 75 -8.88 -6.81 -11.23
C PRO A 75 -9.07 -5.52 -10.42
N TYR A 76 -10.08 -5.42 -9.55
CA TYR A 76 -10.52 -4.15 -8.96
C TYR A 76 -10.16 -3.95 -7.50
N THR A 77 -10.23 -4.98 -6.65
CA THR A 77 -10.04 -4.82 -5.20
C THR A 77 -9.13 -5.90 -4.63
N PHE A 78 -8.15 -5.48 -3.84
CA PHE A 78 -7.30 -6.35 -3.04
C PHE A 78 -7.15 -5.74 -1.64
N GLU A 79 -7.69 -6.40 -0.63
CA GLU A 79 -7.68 -5.96 0.77
C GLU A 79 -7.11 -7.05 1.66
N PHE A 80 -6.26 -6.66 2.61
CA PHE A 80 -5.66 -7.57 3.56
C PHE A 80 -5.42 -6.93 4.93
N SER A 81 -5.29 -7.77 5.96
CA SER A 81 -4.84 -7.36 7.29
C SER A 81 -3.40 -6.84 7.25
N TRP A 82 -3.10 -5.78 8.00
CA TRP A 82 -1.76 -5.22 8.12
C TRP A 82 -1.40 -5.05 9.59
N ASP A 83 -0.77 -6.08 10.18
CA ASP A 83 -0.65 -6.23 11.64
C ASP A 83 -2.04 -6.05 12.30
N ILE A 84 -2.22 -5.06 13.19
CA ILE A 84 -3.51 -4.72 13.82
C ILE A 84 -4.37 -3.74 13.00
N GLY A 85 -3.93 -3.39 11.80
CA GLY A 85 -4.61 -2.52 10.84
C GLY A 85 -5.06 -3.24 9.56
N THR A 86 -5.33 -2.48 8.50
CA THR A 86 -5.73 -3.02 7.18
C THR A 86 -5.22 -2.14 6.04
N VAL A 87 -4.87 -2.78 4.92
CA VAL A 87 -4.54 -2.12 3.65
C VAL A 87 -5.49 -2.60 2.56
N LYS A 88 -6.03 -1.66 1.78
CA LYS A 88 -6.94 -1.91 0.67
C LYS A 88 -6.50 -1.15 -0.57
N PHE A 89 -6.29 -1.88 -1.66
CA PHE A 89 -6.14 -1.32 -2.99
C PHE A 89 -7.47 -1.36 -3.74
N GLN A 90 -7.81 -0.27 -4.41
CA GLN A 90 -8.95 -0.17 -5.31
C GLN A 90 -8.50 0.41 -6.64
N LEU A 91 -8.87 -0.25 -7.74
CA LEU A 91 -8.55 0.18 -9.11
C LEU A 91 -9.82 0.61 -9.83
N SER A 92 -9.78 1.78 -10.48
CA SER A 92 -10.85 2.32 -11.31
C SER A 92 -10.29 2.83 -12.63
N GLU A 93 -10.84 2.37 -13.75
CA GLU A 93 -10.45 2.87 -15.07
C GLU A 93 -10.96 4.30 -15.27
N GLN A 94 -10.07 5.20 -15.72
CA GLN A 94 -10.31 6.63 -15.91
C GLN A 94 -9.71 7.06 -17.25
N GLN A 95 -10.54 7.19 -18.29
CA GLN A 95 -10.17 7.79 -19.59
C GLN A 95 -8.83 7.31 -20.18
N GLY A 96 -8.56 6.00 -20.14
CA GLY A 96 -7.33 5.40 -20.67
C GLY A 96 -6.16 5.31 -19.67
N GLN A 97 -6.37 5.73 -18.43
CA GLN A 97 -5.48 5.51 -17.29
C GLN A 97 -6.23 4.72 -16.21
N THR A 98 -5.53 4.33 -15.15
CA THR A 98 -6.15 3.73 -13.96
C THR A 98 -5.89 4.62 -12.76
N LEU A 99 -6.95 4.94 -12.02
CA LEU A 99 -6.85 5.45 -10.67
C LEU A 99 -6.67 4.28 -9.72
N LEU A 100 -5.52 4.24 -9.06
CA LEU A 100 -5.24 3.37 -7.93
C LEU A 100 -5.42 4.17 -6.63
N THR A 101 -6.36 3.71 -5.81
CA THR A 101 -6.62 4.24 -4.48
C THR A 101 -6.13 3.23 -3.44
N LEU A 102 -5.11 3.58 -2.67
CA LEU A 102 -4.74 2.86 -1.45
C LEU A 102 -5.54 3.46 -0.28
N LYS A 103 -6.19 2.62 0.50
CA LYS A 103 -6.79 2.96 1.79
C LYS A 103 -6.15 2.15 2.87
N GLU A 104 -5.70 2.86 3.90
CA GLU A 104 -5.03 2.28 5.04
C GLU A 104 -5.79 2.67 6.29
N TYR A 105 -5.91 1.74 7.23
CA TYR A 105 -6.42 2.00 8.57
C TYR A 105 -5.42 1.46 9.58
N LEU A 106 -5.04 2.32 10.53
CA LEU A 106 -4.23 1.95 11.68
C LEU A 106 -4.96 2.36 12.97
N PRO A 107 -5.16 1.44 13.92
CA PRO A 107 -5.67 1.79 15.25
C PRO A 107 -4.64 2.63 16.02
N TYR A 108 -5.06 3.37 17.06
CA TYR A 108 -4.13 4.22 17.84
C TYR A 108 -3.07 3.44 18.62
N GLU A 109 -3.31 2.16 18.87
CA GLU A 109 -2.35 1.23 19.47
C GLU A 109 -1.21 0.85 18.52
N PHE A 110 -1.34 1.13 17.23
CA PHE A 110 -0.31 0.83 16.24
C PHE A 110 0.95 1.68 16.48
N PRO A 111 2.13 1.07 16.61
CA PRO A 111 3.36 1.81 16.85
C PRO A 111 3.80 2.55 15.57
N HIS A 112 4.37 3.74 15.71
CA HIS A 112 4.98 4.46 14.58
C HIS A 112 4.04 4.75 13.38
N ILE A 113 2.77 5.06 13.62
CA ILE A 113 1.76 5.42 12.58
C ILE A 113 2.32 6.32 11.47
N THR A 114 3.07 7.37 11.82
CA THR A 114 3.61 8.32 10.84
C THR A 114 4.65 7.68 9.93
N LEU A 115 5.44 6.75 10.46
CA LEU A 115 6.43 5.99 9.70
C LEU A 115 5.75 5.04 8.72
N ASP A 116 4.71 4.32 9.16
CA ASP A 116 3.99 3.36 8.31
C ASP A 116 3.26 4.07 7.16
N PHE A 117 2.51 5.13 7.48
CA PHE A 117 1.87 5.99 6.48
C PHE A 117 2.87 6.54 5.46
N SER A 118 4.04 6.98 5.93
CA SER A 118 5.12 7.46 5.06
C SER A 118 5.72 6.34 4.22
N GLY A 119 5.85 5.14 4.76
CA GLY A 119 6.30 3.95 4.05
C GLY A 119 5.37 3.63 2.88
N TRP A 120 4.07 3.55 3.11
CA TRP A 120 3.09 3.32 2.04
C TRP A 120 3.11 4.42 0.98
N GLN A 121 3.26 5.69 1.36
CA GLN A 121 3.40 6.78 0.38
C GLN A 121 4.62 6.60 -0.52
N TYR A 122 5.78 6.25 0.04
CA TYR A 122 6.97 5.90 -0.75
C TYR A 122 6.68 4.73 -1.67
N GLN A 123 6.06 3.67 -1.15
CA GLN A 123 5.77 2.47 -1.94
C GLN A 123 4.83 2.76 -3.12
N MET A 124 3.82 3.62 -2.94
CA MET A 124 2.93 4.06 -4.01
C MET A 124 3.66 4.87 -5.09
N HIS A 125 4.61 5.72 -4.68
CA HIS A 125 5.49 6.41 -5.63
C HIS A 125 6.38 5.43 -6.41
N SER A 126 7.00 4.49 -5.70
CA SER A 126 7.89 3.49 -6.28
C SER A 126 7.15 2.59 -7.28
N LEU A 127 5.95 2.11 -6.93
CA LEU A 127 5.07 1.33 -7.80
C LEU A 127 4.72 2.08 -9.09
N LYS A 128 4.31 3.35 -8.99
CA LYS A 128 4.02 4.16 -10.19
C LYS A 128 5.25 4.31 -11.08
N ASN A 129 6.41 4.62 -10.49
CA ASN A 129 7.64 4.80 -11.24
C ASN A 129 8.07 3.50 -11.92
N LEU A 130 7.94 2.37 -11.23
CA LEU A 130 8.23 1.06 -11.77
C LEU A 130 7.34 0.75 -12.99
N ILE A 131 6.03 0.97 -12.89
CA ILE A 131 5.09 0.64 -13.96
C ILE A 131 5.30 1.55 -15.19
N GLU A 132 5.56 2.84 -14.98
CA GLU A 132 5.62 3.81 -16.09
C GLU A 132 7.01 4.01 -16.68
N GLN A 133 8.06 3.83 -15.86
CA GLN A 133 9.45 4.09 -16.25
C GLN A 133 10.33 2.84 -16.21
N GLY A 134 9.85 1.74 -15.61
CA GLY A 134 10.61 0.49 -15.48
C GLY A 134 11.63 0.50 -14.34
N GLU A 135 11.61 1.51 -13.47
CA GLU A 135 12.60 1.68 -12.39
C GLU A 135 11.91 1.97 -11.05
N ILE A 136 12.42 1.42 -9.96
CA ILE A 136 11.96 1.76 -8.60
C ILE A 136 12.50 3.14 -8.19
N LEU A 137 11.73 3.86 -7.37
CA LEU A 137 12.20 5.14 -6.82
C LEU A 137 13.29 4.87 -5.76
N ALA A 138 14.42 5.55 -5.84
CA ALA A 138 15.44 5.44 -4.80
C ALA A 138 14.92 6.03 -3.47
N GLN A 139 15.15 5.35 -2.35
CA GLN A 139 14.71 5.87 -1.04
C GLN A 139 15.33 7.23 -0.71
N SER A 140 16.53 7.52 -1.20
CA SER A 140 17.18 8.83 -1.06
C SER A 140 16.39 9.99 -1.69
N ASP A 141 15.51 9.67 -2.63
CA ASP A 141 14.73 10.65 -3.39
C ASP A 141 13.38 10.92 -2.72
N PHE A 142 13.09 10.25 -1.59
CA PHE A 142 11.90 10.44 -0.79
C PHE A 142 12.28 11.00 0.60
N ASP A 143 11.84 12.22 0.90
CA ASP A 143 12.12 12.86 2.19
C ASP A 143 11.19 12.32 3.29
N PHE A 144 11.58 11.19 3.87
CA PHE A 144 10.85 10.53 4.95
C PHE A 144 10.71 11.40 6.20
N GLU A 145 11.69 12.26 6.50
CA GLU A 145 11.66 13.08 7.71
C GLU A 145 10.59 14.16 7.60
N THR A 146 10.63 14.96 6.53
CA THR A 146 9.63 16.00 6.28
C THR A 146 8.25 15.39 6.13
N ASN A 147 8.12 14.26 5.42
CA ASN A 147 6.82 13.61 5.22
C ASN A 147 6.19 13.15 6.54
N GLN A 148 6.98 12.52 7.42
CA GLN A 148 6.50 12.11 8.74
C GLN A 148 6.06 13.30 9.60
N GLN A 149 6.79 14.42 9.55
CA GLN A 149 6.42 15.65 10.26
C GLN A 149 5.08 16.21 9.74
N GLU A 150 4.85 16.20 8.43
CA GLU A 150 3.58 16.62 7.84
C GLU A 150 2.41 15.71 8.24
N ILE A 151 2.62 14.38 8.23
CA ILE A 151 1.61 13.41 8.68
C ILE A 151 1.24 13.68 10.13
N ALA A 152 2.24 13.81 11.01
CA ALA A 152 2.04 14.11 12.43
C ALA A 152 1.23 15.40 12.62
N GLN A 153 1.58 16.47 11.89
CA GLN A 153 0.89 17.74 11.96
C GLN A 153 -0.58 17.65 11.49
N LYS A 154 -0.83 16.96 10.37
CA LYS A 154 -2.18 16.80 9.80
C LYS A 154 -3.08 15.95 10.69
N LEU A 155 -2.55 14.87 11.27
CA LEU A 155 -3.30 14.00 12.18
C LEU A 155 -3.37 14.52 13.62
N ARG A 156 -2.48 15.45 13.99
CA ARG A 156 -2.26 15.94 15.36
C ARG A 156 -1.89 14.79 16.30
N LEU A 157 -0.90 14.00 15.87
CA LEU A 157 -0.24 12.97 16.67
C LEU A 157 1.02 13.54 17.35
#